data_AF-A0A1Y1YQF0-F1
#
_entry.id   AF-A0A1Y1YQF0-F1
#
_cell.length_a   1.000
_cell.length_b   1.000
_cell.length_c   1.000
_cell.angle_alpha   90.00
_cell.angle_beta   90.00
_cell.angle_gamma   90.00
#
_symmetry.space_group_name_H-M   'P 1'
#
loop_
_entity.id
_entity.type
_entity.pdbx_description
1 polymer ?
#
loop_
_entity_poly.entity_id
_entity_poly.type
_entity_poly.pdbx_seq_one_letter_code
_entity_poly.pdbx_strand_id
1 'polypeptide(L)'
;MLSCLLSVWLFASSTLAQTAMFTRGQKFQIILTGVPDTSKNPLPPTDAPVFDVDLFNTDAGTIDALKAQGKTVICYFSAGSLENWRTDAKDFPASDQGKVLDGWPDEKWIRTGSAKIRDIMSKRIKMAADKGCDAIDPDNTDGYQNDNGLNLQQADLIDYMRFLQRTAAGYNMQIGLKNSIDILGTLSSIMDFAVNEECAKNAECSRYNAFLNSNKPVFHIEYPSKMNPVPNNDKNNYCSGAGTSGMSTVLKNISLDGLVIYCDGSQVDTPTRGNGPSRPPKSTSKPGTRSSTTRRFPSSSSSHRTSSSRSAVTSSTMITIPSTTTEEPPSSPPSSSPSEESPTPTPITTPSSTSTSTTSSSTQRSSTPRPSSSRTSSQRPVSTPANPGGGCKQKHWDQCGGQDWKGCTVCESPYQCKGVSPPYYYQCL
;
A
#
# COMPACT_ATOMS: atom_id res chain seq x y z
N MET A 1 -5.77 -42.30 52.45
CA MET A 1 -6.43 -41.97 51.18
C MET A 1 -6.72 -40.49 51.16
N LEU A 2 -5.90 -39.68 50.48
CA LEU A 2 -6.33 -38.43 49.84
C LEU A 2 -5.20 -37.98 48.91
N SER A 3 -5.41 -38.19 47.61
CA SER A 3 -4.49 -37.82 46.53
C SER A 3 -4.39 -36.30 46.38
N CYS A 4 -3.18 -35.76 46.47
CA CYS A 4 -2.84 -34.46 45.90
C CYS A 4 -2.64 -34.62 44.39
N LEU A 5 -3.67 -34.31 43.60
CA LEU A 5 -3.55 -34.11 42.17
C LEU A 5 -3.19 -32.64 41.92
N LEU A 6 -1.91 -32.37 41.63
CA LEU A 6 -1.48 -31.12 41.02
C LEU A 6 -1.91 -31.13 39.55
N SER A 7 -2.93 -30.34 39.20
CA SER A 7 -3.32 -30.08 37.82
C SER A 7 -2.38 -29.02 37.23
N VAL A 8 -1.37 -29.47 36.49
CA VAL A 8 -0.58 -28.57 35.63
C VAL A 8 -1.47 -28.17 34.45
N TRP A 9 -2.03 -26.97 34.49
CA TRP A 9 -2.65 -26.34 33.33
C TRP A 9 -1.54 -25.87 32.39
N LEU A 10 -1.14 -26.74 31.44
CA LEU A 10 -0.48 -26.28 30.23
C LEU A 10 -1.52 -25.50 29.42
N PHE A 11 -1.46 -24.17 29.48
CA PHE A 11 -2.01 -23.34 28.40
C PHE A 11 -1.12 -23.56 27.18
N ALA A 12 -1.43 -24.59 26.40
CA ALA A 12 -1.03 -24.61 25.01
C ALA A 12 -1.89 -23.54 24.31
N SER A 13 -1.40 -22.30 24.30
CA SER A 13 -1.86 -21.30 23.36
C SER A 13 -1.46 -21.79 21.97
N SER A 14 -2.34 -22.59 21.37
CA SER A 14 -2.32 -22.85 19.94
C SER A 14 -2.56 -21.53 19.24
N THR A 15 -1.50 -20.74 19.06
CA THR A 15 -1.49 -19.66 18.06
C THR A 15 -1.56 -20.35 16.72
N LEU A 16 -2.76 -20.72 16.30
CA LEU A 16 -3.07 -20.90 14.89
C LEU A 16 -2.59 -19.61 14.24
N ALA A 17 -1.52 -19.70 13.44
CA ALA A 17 -1.06 -18.62 12.61
C ALA A 17 -2.26 -18.23 11.75
N GLN A 18 -2.95 -17.16 12.12
CA GLN A 18 -4.09 -16.68 11.38
C GLN A 18 -3.52 -16.09 10.10
N THR A 19 -3.61 -16.86 9.01
CA THR A 19 -3.22 -16.37 7.69
C THR A 19 -3.94 -15.05 7.46
N ALA A 20 -3.19 -13.99 7.13
CA ALA A 20 -3.80 -12.73 6.77
C ALA A 20 -4.84 -12.95 5.67
N MET A 21 -6.03 -12.37 5.87
CA MET A 21 -7.11 -12.47 4.91
C MET A 21 -7.31 -11.09 4.30
N PHE A 22 -6.94 -10.96 3.03
CA PHE A 22 -7.22 -9.77 2.23
C PHE A 22 -8.61 -9.89 1.60
N THR A 23 -9.46 -8.90 1.83
CA THR A 23 -10.82 -8.85 1.29
C THR A 23 -11.13 -7.48 0.70
N ARG A 24 -11.99 -7.47 -0.32
CA ARG A 24 -12.42 -6.26 -1.01
C ARG A 24 -12.93 -5.18 -0.04
N GLY A 25 -12.46 -3.95 -0.23
CA GLY A 25 -12.92 -2.78 0.54
C GLY A 25 -12.33 -2.66 1.94
N GLN A 26 -11.37 -3.51 2.33
CA GLN A 26 -10.66 -3.37 3.61
C GLN A 26 -9.98 -2.02 3.75
N LYS A 27 -10.28 -1.29 4.83
CA LYS A 27 -9.62 -0.03 5.15
C LYS A 27 -8.13 -0.29 5.42
N PHE A 28 -7.28 0.62 4.94
CA PHE A 28 -5.83 0.51 5.16
C PHE A 28 -5.20 1.87 5.45
N GLN A 29 -3.96 1.83 5.91
CA GLN A 29 -3.04 2.96 6.05
C GLN A 29 -1.72 2.58 5.41
N ILE A 30 -1.04 3.52 4.76
CA ILE A 30 0.29 3.36 4.18
C ILE A 30 1.21 4.48 4.67
N ILE A 31 2.38 4.11 5.19
CA ILE A 31 3.38 5.04 5.75
C ILE A 31 4.78 4.58 5.33
N LEU A 32 5.43 5.32 4.43
CA LEU A 32 6.74 4.95 3.87
C LEU A 32 7.89 5.88 4.32
N THR A 33 7.58 7.09 4.80
CA THR A 33 8.62 8.07 5.23
C THR A 33 8.86 8.13 6.74
N GLY A 34 8.08 7.42 7.55
CA GLY A 34 8.27 7.31 9.00
C GLY A 34 7.89 5.93 9.53
N VAL A 35 8.26 5.63 10.77
CA VAL A 35 7.92 4.35 11.42
C VAL A 35 6.72 4.56 12.35
N PRO A 36 5.64 3.77 12.28
CA PRO A 36 4.50 3.93 13.18
C PRO A 36 4.90 3.95 14.67
N ASP A 37 4.46 4.98 15.42
CA ASP A 37 4.77 5.11 16.85
C ASP A 37 3.83 4.25 17.70
N THR A 38 4.11 2.96 17.77
CA THR A 38 3.32 1.99 18.55
C THR A 38 3.30 2.24 20.06
N SER A 39 4.06 3.21 20.59
CA SER A 39 3.90 3.69 21.97
C SER A 39 2.61 4.49 22.18
N LYS A 40 2.02 5.02 21.09
CA LYS A 40 0.75 5.75 21.08
C LYS A 40 -0.42 4.78 20.89
N ASN A 41 -0.63 3.88 21.85
CA ASN A 41 -1.66 2.85 21.81
C ASN A 41 -3.01 3.37 22.38
N PRO A 42 -4.16 3.23 21.69
CA PRO A 42 -4.32 2.61 20.37
C PRO A 42 -3.79 3.49 19.24
N LEU A 43 -3.00 2.88 18.33
CA LEU A 43 -2.42 3.60 17.21
C LEU A 43 -3.52 3.92 16.20
N PRO A 44 -3.78 5.21 15.88
CA PRO A 44 -4.76 5.57 14.89
C PRO A 44 -4.20 5.34 13.47
N PRO A 45 -5.04 5.02 12.46
CA PRO A 45 -6.47 4.71 12.58
C PRO A 45 -6.72 3.37 13.28
N THR A 46 -7.59 3.39 14.28
CA THR A 46 -7.93 2.17 15.05
C THR A 46 -8.75 1.19 14.22
N ASP A 47 -9.52 1.70 13.25
CA ASP A 47 -10.43 0.96 12.39
C ASP A 47 -9.85 0.53 11.04
N ALA A 48 -8.58 0.84 10.74
CA ALA A 48 -7.89 0.28 9.59
C ALA A 48 -7.22 -1.06 9.99
N PRO A 49 -7.68 -2.22 9.49
CA PRO A 49 -7.05 -3.51 9.79
C PRO A 49 -5.69 -3.71 9.11
N VAL A 50 -5.39 -2.98 8.03
CA VAL A 50 -4.17 -3.18 7.23
C VAL A 50 -3.24 -1.97 7.35
N PHE A 51 -1.96 -2.21 7.61
CA PHE A 51 -0.90 -1.21 7.59
C PHE A 51 0.19 -1.63 6.61
N ASP A 52 0.48 -0.76 5.64
CA ASP A 52 1.58 -0.90 4.71
C ASP A 52 2.73 0.03 5.12
N VAL A 53 3.89 -0.56 5.40
CA VAL A 53 5.03 0.12 6.03
C VAL A 53 6.34 -0.20 5.31
N ASP A 54 7.29 0.73 5.35
CA ASP A 54 8.61 0.50 4.76
C ASP A 54 9.36 -0.65 5.45
N LEU A 55 9.80 -1.64 4.65
CA LEU A 55 10.49 -2.84 5.12
C LEU A 55 11.80 -2.52 5.84
N PHE A 56 12.60 -1.57 5.36
CA PHE A 56 13.93 -1.33 5.92
C PHE A 56 13.85 -0.51 7.21
N ASN A 57 12.99 0.50 7.22
CA ASN A 57 12.86 1.44 8.32
C ASN A 57 12.09 0.86 9.51
N THR A 58 11.11 0.00 9.27
CA THR A 58 10.28 -0.58 10.33
C THR A 58 10.97 -1.79 10.95
N ASP A 59 11.28 -1.73 12.25
CA ASP A 59 11.86 -2.85 12.98
C ASP A 59 10.82 -3.94 13.33
N ALA A 60 11.29 -5.15 13.64
CA ALA A 60 10.44 -6.28 13.99
C ALA A 60 9.55 -5.99 15.21
N GLY A 61 10.08 -5.27 16.23
CA GLY A 61 9.30 -4.92 17.42
C GLY A 61 8.11 -4.00 17.12
N THR A 62 8.24 -3.11 16.15
CA THR A 62 7.15 -2.26 15.67
C THR A 62 6.11 -3.09 14.90
N ILE A 63 6.54 -4.03 14.05
CA ILE A 63 5.65 -4.95 13.33
C ILE A 63 4.88 -5.82 14.33
N ASP A 64 5.57 -6.44 15.29
CA ASP A 64 4.95 -7.24 16.35
C ASP A 64 3.93 -6.42 17.16
N ALA A 65 4.25 -5.16 17.49
CA ALA A 65 3.34 -4.28 18.22
C ALA A 65 2.11 -3.85 17.40
N LEU A 66 2.22 -3.74 16.08
CA LEU A 66 1.06 -3.56 15.18
C LEU A 66 0.20 -4.82 15.15
N LYS A 67 0.82 -6.00 15.00
CA LYS A 67 0.12 -7.29 14.97
C LYS A 67 -0.57 -7.61 16.30
N ALA A 68 0.03 -7.26 17.43
CA ALA A 68 -0.58 -7.36 18.75
C ALA A 68 -1.85 -6.47 18.90
N GLN A 69 -2.00 -5.44 18.07
CA GLN A 69 -3.21 -4.62 17.95
C GLN A 69 -4.19 -5.15 16.89
N GLY A 70 -3.98 -6.38 16.40
CA GLY A 70 -4.84 -7.02 15.39
C GLY A 70 -4.66 -6.48 13.98
N LYS A 71 -3.54 -5.79 13.69
CA LYS A 71 -3.24 -5.28 12.35
C LYS A 71 -2.58 -6.37 11.50
N THR A 72 -2.96 -6.44 10.23
CA THR A 72 -2.20 -7.11 9.17
C THR A 72 -1.14 -6.14 8.65
N VAL A 73 0.11 -6.59 8.57
CA VAL A 73 1.23 -5.73 8.15
C VAL A 73 1.76 -6.14 6.77
N ILE A 74 1.65 -5.21 5.82
CA ILE A 74 2.29 -5.28 4.50
C ILE A 74 3.64 -4.56 4.60
N CYS A 75 4.69 -5.17 4.06
CA CYS A 75 6.02 -4.57 4.04
C CYS A 75 6.41 -4.15 2.62
N TYR A 76 6.47 -2.84 2.40
CA TYR A 76 6.92 -2.19 1.17
C TYR A 76 8.42 -2.36 0.97
N PHE A 77 8.82 -2.66 -0.26
CA PHE A 77 10.18 -2.39 -0.76
C PHE A 77 10.16 -2.23 -2.27
N SER A 78 11.10 -1.48 -2.83
CA SER A 78 11.25 -1.47 -4.29
C SER A 78 11.84 -2.80 -4.79
N ALA A 79 11.12 -3.48 -5.67
CA ALA A 79 11.55 -4.73 -6.29
C ALA A 79 12.02 -4.55 -7.74
N GLY A 80 11.66 -3.45 -8.40
CA GLY A 80 12.07 -3.13 -9.77
C GLY A 80 13.06 -1.98 -9.89
N SER A 81 13.53 -1.42 -8.78
CA SER A 81 14.55 -0.37 -8.77
C SER A 81 15.61 -0.57 -7.68
N LEU A 82 16.76 0.07 -7.89
CA LEU A 82 17.82 0.28 -6.92
C LEU A 82 17.62 1.65 -6.28
N GLU A 83 17.43 1.66 -4.97
CA GLU A 83 17.38 2.84 -4.11
C GLU A 83 18.76 3.01 -3.43
N ASN A 84 19.51 4.07 -3.78
CA ASN A 84 20.93 4.18 -3.39
C ASN A 84 21.19 4.33 -1.87
N TRP A 85 20.16 4.66 -1.10
CA TRP A 85 20.21 4.84 0.35
C TRP A 85 19.93 3.55 1.14
N ARG A 86 19.51 2.46 0.48
CA ARG A 86 19.28 1.18 1.16
C ARG A 86 20.60 0.53 1.54
N THR A 87 20.62 -0.16 2.68
CA THR A 87 21.84 -0.78 3.22
C THR A 87 22.43 -1.87 2.32
N ASP A 88 21.61 -2.47 1.45
CA ASP A 88 21.99 -3.48 0.46
C ASP A 88 22.25 -2.89 -0.94
N ALA A 89 22.20 -1.56 -1.13
CA ALA A 89 22.38 -0.91 -2.43
C ALA A 89 23.72 -1.27 -3.09
N LYS A 90 24.78 -1.47 -2.29
CA LYS A 90 26.11 -1.87 -2.74
C LYS A 90 26.18 -3.29 -3.33
N ASP A 91 25.18 -4.13 -3.08
CA ASP A 91 25.14 -5.51 -3.56
C ASP A 91 24.61 -5.60 -5.00
N PHE A 92 24.03 -4.52 -5.54
CA PHE A 92 23.48 -4.46 -6.90
C PHE A 92 24.60 -4.35 -7.94
N PRO A 93 24.74 -5.33 -8.86
CA PRO A 93 25.76 -5.26 -9.90
C PRO A 93 25.55 -4.06 -10.82
N ALA A 94 26.63 -3.33 -11.15
CA ALA A 94 26.54 -2.19 -12.06
C ALA A 94 25.97 -2.57 -13.45
N SER A 95 26.20 -3.81 -13.91
CA SER A 95 25.67 -4.35 -15.17
C SER A 95 24.15 -4.59 -15.17
N ASP A 96 23.55 -4.65 -13.98
CA ASP A 96 22.12 -4.86 -13.79
C ASP A 96 21.37 -3.54 -13.51
N GLN A 97 22.08 -2.41 -13.44
CA GLN A 97 21.49 -1.09 -13.26
C GLN A 97 21.15 -0.45 -14.62
N GLY A 98 19.94 0.06 -14.72
CA GLY A 98 19.40 0.78 -15.88
C GLY A 98 19.48 2.30 -15.72
N LYS A 99 18.57 2.96 -16.42
CA LYS A 99 18.36 4.40 -16.32
C LYS A 99 17.77 4.79 -14.97
N VAL A 100 17.98 6.05 -14.61
CA VAL A 100 17.34 6.72 -13.47
C VAL A 100 15.83 6.76 -13.69
N LEU A 101 15.05 6.57 -12.62
CA LEU A 101 13.59 6.67 -12.65
C LEU A 101 13.16 8.12 -12.82
N ASP A 102 12.11 8.36 -13.62
CA ASP A 102 11.63 9.72 -13.85
C ASP A 102 11.11 10.35 -12.54
N GLY A 103 11.65 11.52 -12.20
CA GLY A 103 11.38 12.21 -10.95
C GLY A 103 12.15 11.68 -9.72
N TRP A 104 12.91 10.58 -9.81
CA TRP A 104 13.63 9.99 -8.67
C TRP A 104 15.12 9.82 -9.00
N PRO A 105 15.95 10.87 -8.81
CA PRO A 105 17.34 10.89 -9.28
C PRO A 105 18.26 9.86 -8.61
N ASP A 106 17.90 9.47 -7.38
CA ASP A 106 18.64 8.52 -6.55
C ASP A 106 18.19 7.06 -6.75
N GLU A 107 17.32 6.83 -7.74
CA GLU A 107 16.67 5.56 -7.99
C GLU A 107 16.92 5.11 -9.44
N LYS A 108 17.31 3.86 -9.67
CA LYS A 108 17.58 3.31 -11.01
C LYS A 108 16.81 2.05 -11.28
N TRP A 109 16.34 1.84 -12.51
CA TRP A 109 15.73 0.58 -12.93
C TRP A 109 16.72 -0.58 -12.79
N ILE A 110 16.23 -1.80 -12.57
CA ILE A 110 17.09 -2.98 -12.45
C ILE A 110 16.71 -4.10 -13.42
N ARG A 111 17.69 -4.96 -13.74
CA ARG A 111 17.49 -6.11 -14.62
C ARG A 111 16.83 -7.27 -13.86
N THR A 112 15.50 -7.34 -13.89
CA THR A 112 14.68 -8.33 -13.15
C THR A 112 14.94 -9.80 -13.53
N GLY A 113 15.51 -10.06 -14.70
CA GLY A 113 15.97 -11.39 -15.12
C GLY A 113 17.30 -11.83 -14.51
N SER A 114 18.06 -10.94 -13.87
CA SER A 114 19.38 -11.27 -13.30
C SER A 114 19.25 -12.16 -12.07
N ALA A 115 20.06 -13.23 -12.03
CA ALA A 115 20.16 -14.10 -10.86
C ALA A 115 20.62 -13.35 -9.61
N LYS A 116 21.48 -12.32 -9.76
CA LYS A 116 21.95 -11.50 -8.63
C LYS A 116 20.84 -10.59 -8.10
N ILE A 117 20.06 -9.98 -8.98
CA ILE A 117 18.89 -9.20 -8.57
C ILE A 117 17.86 -10.08 -7.86
N ARG A 118 17.61 -11.30 -8.37
CA ARG A 118 16.71 -12.26 -7.71
C ARG A 118 17.23 -12.70 -6.34
N ASP A 119 18.53 -12.91 -6.17
CA ASP A 119 19.12 -13.21 -4.86
C ASP A 119 18.93 -12.05 -3.86
N ILE A 120 19.13 -10.80 -4.29
CA ILE A 120 18.89 -9.62 -3.46
C ILE A 120 17.42 -9.56 -3.04
N MET A 121 16.47 -9.74 -3.98
CA MET A 121 15.05 -9.73 -3.62
C MET A 121 14.64 -10.89 -2.73
N SER A 122 15.21 -12.08 -2.92
CA SER A 122 15.01 -13.19 -1.98
C SER A 122 15.44 -12.84 -0.56
N LYS A 123 16.56 -12.10 -0.41
CA LYS A 123 17.02 -11.62 0.90
C LYS A 123 16.09 -10.55 1.48
N ARG A 124 15.55 -9.63 0.67
CA ARG A 124 14.53 -8.67 1.12
C ARG A 124 13.24 -9.35 1.56
N ILE A 125 12.76 -10.34 0.79
CA ILE A 125 11.58 -11.14 1.17
C ILE A 125 11.84 -11.92 2.45
N LYS A 126 13.02 -12.55 2.59
CA LYS A 126 13.40 -13.20 3.85
C LYS A 126 13.42 -12.21 5.02
N MET A 127 13.96 -11.01 4.82
CA MET A 127 13.95 -9.96 5.84
C MET A 127 12.52 -9.59 6.27
N ALA A 128 11.58 -9.48 5.33
CA ALA A 128 10.18 -9.23 5.64
C ALA A 128 9.59 -10.36 6.50
N ALA A 129 9.85 -11.61 6.14
CA ALA A 129 9.43 -12.77 6.92
C ALA A 129 10.04 -12.79 8.33
N ASP A 130 11.35 -12.58 8.44
CA ASP A 130 12.08 -12.55 9.71
C ASP A 130 11.57 -11.44 10.65
N LYS A 131 11.07 -10.33 10.08
CA LYS A 131 10.46 -9.22 10.81
C LYS A 131 8.97 -9.45 11.16
N GLY A 132 8.36 -10.52 10.66
CA GLY A 132 6.97 -10.88 10.95
C GLY A 132 5.93 -10.24 10.03
N CYS A 133 6.31 -9.70 8.87
CA CYS A 133 5.36 -9.17 7.89
C CYS A 133 4.38 -10.26 7.43
N ASP A 134 3.12 -9.89 7.20
CA ASP A 134 2.09 -10.81 6.69
C ASP A 134 2.09 -10.85 5.16
N ALA A 135 2.53 -9.76 4.53
CA ALA A 135 2.61 -9.63 3.09
C ALA A 135 3.71 -8.66 2.66
N ILE A 136 3.96 -8.62 1.35
CA ILE A 136 4.90 -7.67 0.74
C ILE A 136 4.21 -6.82 -0.34
N ASP A 137 4.61 -5.54 -0.43
CA ASP A 137 4.28 -4.62 -1.54
C ASP A 137 5.55 -4.33 -2.36
N PRO A 138 5.85 -5.14 -3.39
CA PRO A 138 7.01 -4.94 -4.25
C PRO A 138 6.75 -3.82 -5.28
N ASP A 139 7.42 -2.69 -5.12
CA ASP A 139 7.24 -1.50 -5.98
C ASP A 139 8.05 -1.56 -7.28
N ASN A 140 7.70 -0.66 -8.21
CA ASN A 140 8.37 -0.45 -9.50
C ASN A 140 8.37 -1.69 -10.42
N THR A 141 7.32 -2.52 -10.35
CA THR A 141 7.19 -3.75 -11.15
C THR A 141 6.70 -3.51 -12.60
N ASP A 142 6.76 -2.26 -13.06
CA ASP A 142 6.29 -1.75 -14.35
C ASP A 142 7.42 -1.17 -15.22
N GLY A 143 8.68 -1.55 -14.95
CA GLY A 143 9.84 -1.03 -15.70
C GLY A 143 9.76 -1.20 -17.22
N TYR A 144 9.05 -2.21 -17.73
CA TYR A 144 8.82 -2.43 -19.17
C TYR A 144 7.94 -1.34 -19.83
N GLN A 145 7.16 -0.61 -19.03
CA GLN A 145 6.33 0.53 -19.48
C GLN A 145 7.12 1.85 -19.49
N ASN A 146 8.38 1.82 -19.01
CA ASN A 146 9.22 2.99 -18.77
C ASN A 146 10.49 2.97 -19.63
N ASP A 147 11.14 4.13 -19.78
CA ASP A 147 12.48 4.24 -20.40
C ASP A 147 13.56 3.70 -19.43
N ASN A 148 13.62 2.37 -19.31
CA ASN A 148 14.43 1.70 -18.30
C ASN A 148 15.91 1.53 -18.69
N GLY A 149 16.27 1.64 -19.97
CA GLY A 149 17.65 1.43 -20.44
C GLY A 149 18.16 -0.01 -20.39
N LEU A 150 17.30 -0.98 -20.11
CA LEU A 150 17.62 -2.41 -19.98
C LEU A 150 16.85 -3.29 -20.97
N ASN A 151 15.99 -2.68 -21.79
CA ASN A 151 15.09 -3.34 -22.74
C ASN A 151 14.13 -4.34 -22.07
N LEU A 152 13.69 -4.04 -20.83
CA LEU A 152 12.72 -4.88 -20.12
C LEU A 152 11.42 -5.03 -20.92
N GLN A 153 10.93 -6.25 -21.03
CA GLN A 153 9.69 -6.60 -21.70
C GLN A 153 8.62 -7.00 -20.69
N GLN A 154 7.36 -6.97 -21.11
CA GLN A 154 6.22 -7.42 -20.30
C GLN A 154 6.41 -8.87 -19.79
N ALA A 155 6.95 -9.75 -20.63
CA ALA A 155 7.22 -11.15 -20.26
C ALA A 155 8.26 -11.28 -19.13
N ASP A 156 9.26 -10.40 -19.10
CA ASP A 156 10.29 -10.40 -18.05
C ASP A 156 9.67 -10.09 -16.68
N LEU A 157 8.74 -9.13 -16.63
CA LEU A 157 8.06 -8.76 -15.39
C LEU A 157 7.03 -9.81 -14.95
N ILE A 158 6.31 -10.45 -15.88
CA ILE A 158 5.43 -11.57 -15.54
C ILE A 158 6.23 -12.72 -14.91
N ASP A 159 7.37 -13.10 -15.48
CA ASP A 159 8.23 -14.14 -14.91
C ASP A 159 8.79 -13.72 -13.54
N TYR A 160 9.24 -12.47 -13.43
CA TYR A 160 9.78 -11.94 -12.18
C TYR A 160 8.73 -11.90 -11.06
N MET A 161 7.51 -11.44 -11.34
CA MET A 161 6.42 -11.42 -10.37
C MET A 161 6.02 -12.83 -9.92
N ARG A 162 6.05 -13.83 -10.82
CA ARG A 162 5.86 -15.24 -10.44
C ARG A 162 6.98 -15.74 -9.52
N PHE A 163 8.21 -15.29 -9.75
CA PHE A 163 9.33 -15.59 -8.85
C PHE A 163 9.14 -14.96 -7.46
N LEU A 164 8.78 -13.66 -7.39
CA LEU A 164 8.54 -12.99 -6.11
C LEU A 164 7.39 -13.63 -5.34
N GLN A 165 6.28 -13.95 -6.03
CA GLN A 165 5.12 -14.63 -5.45
C GLN A 165 5.50 -15.99 -4.85
N ARG A 166 6.22 -16.85 -5.60
CA ARG A 166 6.67 -18.15 -5.08
C ARG A 166 7.62 -18.01 -3.89
N THR A 167 8.47 -16.99 -3.91
CA THR A 167 9.43 -16.73 -2.83
C THR A 167 8.71 -16.27 -1.56
N ALA A 168 7.77 -15.34 -1.68
CA ALA A 168 6.93 -14.89 -0.55
C ALA A 168 6.07 -16.03 0.02
N ALA A 169 5.44 -16.83 -0.85
CA ALA A 169 4.66 -18.00 -0.45
C ALA A 169 5.51 -19.03 0.32
N GLY A 170 6.80 -19.19 -0.03
CA GLY A 170 7.73 -20.04 0.71
C GLY A 170 7.98 -19.62 2.16
N TYR A 171 7.67 -18.36 2.50
CA TYR A 171 7.69 -17.82 3.86
C TYR A 171 6.29 -17.61 4.45
N ASN A 172 5.24 -18.18 3.84
CA ASN A 172 3.84 -17.97 4.19
C ASN A 172 3.37 -16.51 4.16
N MET A 173 4.00 -15.68 3.33
CA MET A 173 3.59 -14.29 3.11
C MET A 173 2.77 -14.16 1.82
N GLN A 174 1.82 -13.23 1.86
CA GLN A 174 1.05 -12.81 0.70
C GLN A 174 1.79 -11.74 -0.11
N ILE A 175 1.33 -11.46 -1.33
CA ILE A 175 1.98 -10.48 -2.23
C ILE A 175 0.96 -9.62 -2.99
N GLY A 176 1.28 -8.33 -3.07
CA GLY A 176 0.57 -7.36 -3.91
C GLY A 176 1.16 -7.24 -5.31
N LEU A 177 0.32 -6.81 -6.26
CA LEU A 177 0.78 -6.24 -7.52
C LEU A 177 0.61 -4.72 -7.49
N LYS A 178 1.72 -4.00 -7.52
CA LYS A 178 1.76 -2.55 -7.53
C LYS A 178 1.69 -2.02 -8.95
N ASN A 179 0.64 -1.25 -9.25
CA ASN A 179 0.39 -0.69 -10.59
C ASN A 179 0.44 -1.76 -11.69
N SER A 180 1.39 -1.66 -12.64
CA SER A 180 1.61 -2.63 -13.73
C SER A 180 0.31 -3.01 -14.47
N ILE A 181 -0.45 -1.99 -14.88
CA ILE A 181 -1.86 -2.08 -15.29
C ILE A 181 -2.09 -3.05 -16.46
N ASP A 182 -1.10 -3.19 -17.35
CA ASP A 182 -1.18 -4.05 -18.53
C ASP A 182 -1.04 -5.55 -18.24
N ILE A 183 -0.57 -5.91 -17.04
CA ILE A 183 -0.41 -7.32 -16.62
C ILE A 183 -1.33 -7.73 -15.47
N LEU A 184 -2.21 -6.83 -14.99
CA LEU A 184 -3.22 -7.14 -13.96
C LEU A 184 -4.03 -8.38 -14.31
N GLY A 185 -4.53 -8.47 -15.55
CA GLY A 185 -5.33 -9.61 -16.01
C GLY A 185 -4.55 -10.93 -15.94
N THR A 186 -3.26 -10.91 -16.28
CA THR A 186 -2.40 -12.10 -16.29
C THR A 186 -2.01 -12.57 -14.89
N LEU A 187 -1.84 -11.65 -13.95
CA LEU A 187 -1.29 -11.94 -12.62
C LEU A 187 -2.34 -11.95 -11.50
N SER A 188 -3.55 -11.42 -11.72
CA SER A 188 -4.61 -11.33 -10.71
C SER A 188 -4.97 -12.65 -10.04
N SER A 189 -4.81 -13.79 -10.72
CA SER A 189 -5.09 -15.10 -10.15
C SER A 189 -4.07 -15.54 -9.10
N ILE A 190 -2.82 -15.08 -9.19
CA ILE A 190 -1.71 -15.48 -8.30
C ILE A 190 -1.30 -14.39 -7.29
N MET A 191 -1.85 -13.19 -7.40
CA MET A 191 -1.61 -12.08 -6.46
C MET A 191 -2.73 -12.01 -5.44
N ASP A 192 -2.44 -11.64 -4.19
CA ASP A 192 -3.42 -11.61 -3.10
C ASP A 192 -4.23 -10.31 -3.07
N PHE A 193 -3.61 -9.22 -3.51
CA PHE A 193 -4.20 -7.89 -3.60
C PHE A 193 -3.51 -7.07 -4.70
N ALA A 194 -4.05 -5.90 -4.99
CA ALA A 194 -3.36 -4.89 -5.79
C ALA A 194 -3.12 -3.64 -4.94
N VAL A 195 -2.02 -2.94 -5.22
CA VAL A 195 -1.78 -1.58 -4.74
C VAL A 195 -1.75 -0.69 -5.97
N ASN A 196 -2.50 0.40 -5.96
CA ASN A 196 -2.55 1.34 -7.08
C ASN A 196 -2.30 2.75 -6.60
N GLU A 197 -1.55 3.50 -7.42
CA GLU A 197 -1.48 4.93 -7.35
C GLU A 197 -2.15 5.55 -8.59
N GLU A 198 -3.01 6.55 -8.35
CA GLU A 198 -3.53 7.47 -9.37
C GLU A 198 -4.42 6.87 -10.49
N CYS A 199 -5.07 5.70 -10.31
CA CYS A 199 -5.94 5.19 -11.37
C CYS A 199 -7.14 6.09 -11.67
N ALA A 200 -7.68 6.81 -10.69
CA ALA A 200 -8.83 7.69 -10.91
C ALA A 200 -8.38 8.99 -11.58
N LYS A 201 -7.19 9.49 -11.25
CA LYS A 201 -6.55 10.58 -12.00
C LYS A 201 -6.33 10.22 -13.47
N ASN A 202 -5.93 8.99 -13.76
CA ASN A 202 -5.60 8.54 -15.12
C ASN A 202 -6.77 7.85 -15.86
N ALA A 203 -7.94 7.72 -15.23
CA ALA A 203 -9.12 7.02 -15.75
C ALA A 203 -8.89 5.52 -16.06
N GLU A 204 -8.13 4.83 -15.21
CA GLU A 204 -7.69 3.44 -15.38
C GLU A 204 -8.28 2.48 -14.34
N CYS A 205 -9.09 2.95 -13.38
CA CYS A 205 -9.53 2.12 -12.25
C CYS A 205 -10.31 0.85 -12.64
N SER A 206 -11.05 0.87 -13.75
CA SER A 206 -11.77 -0.30 -14.26
C SER A 206 -10.87 -1.48 -14.60
N ARG A 207 -9.57 -1.25 -14.81
CA ARG A 207 -8.56 -2.30 -15.08
C ARG A 207 -8.33 -3.23 -13.89
N TYR A 208 -8.67 -2.79 -12.68
CA TYR A 208 -8.55 -3.58 -11.46
C TYR A 208 -9.77 -4.47 -11.18
N ASN A 209 -10.78 -4.48 -12.05
CA ASN A 209 -11.98 -5.32 -11.88
C ASN A 209 -11.64 -6.81 -11.70
N ALA A 210 -10.53 -7.30 -12.26
CA ALA A 210 -10.09 -8.69 -12.06
C ALA A 210 -9.83 -9.02 -10.58
N PHE A 211 -9.29 -8.07 -9.80
CA PHE A 211 -9.10 -8.23 -8.35
C PHE A 211 -10.44 -8.12 -7.61
N LEU A 212 -11.20 -7.05 -7.90
CA LEU A 212 -12.46 -6.76 -7.20
C LEU A 212 -13.52 -7.85 -7.40
N ASN A 213 -13.61 -8.42 -8.62
CA ASN A 213 -14.56 -9.49 -8.93
C ASN A 213 -14.17 -10.82 -8.28
N SER A 214 -12.90 -10.99 -7.90
CA SER A 214 -12.41 -12.13 -7.12
C SER A 214 -12.37 -11.85 -5.61
N ASN A 215 -13.07 -10.80 -5.15
CA ASN A 215 -13.13 -10.36 -3.75
C ASN A 215 -11.76 -9.99 -3.14
N LYS A 216 -10.76 -9.68 -3.97
CA LYS A 216 -9.44 -9.21 -3.54
C LYS A 216 -9.44 -7.68 -3.43
N PRO A 217 -8.78 -7.10 -2.42
CA PRO A 217 -8.70 -5.65 -2.30
C PRO A 217 -7.81 -5.03 -3.37
N VAL A 218 -8.16 -3.79 -3.69
CA VAL A 218 -7.30 -2.85 -4.42
C VAL A 218 -7.05 -1.70 -3.44
N PHE A 219 -5.86 -1.67 -2.85
CA PHE A 219 -5.39 -0.59 -2.01
C PHE A 219 -5.07 0.60 -2.89
N HIS A 220 -6.00 1.55 -2.95
CA HIS A 220 -6.06 2.62 -3.94
C HIS A 220 -5.62 3.94 -3.31
N ILE A 221 -4.56 4.53 -3.86
CA ILE A 221 -3.90 5.73 -3.34
C ILE A 221 -4.08 6.85 -4.37
N GLU A 222 -4.63 7.98 -3.93
CA GLU A 222 -4.75 9.19 -4.73
C GLU A 222 -4.08 10.37 -4.04
N TYR A 223 -3.45 11.23 -4.85
CA TYR A 223 -2.68 12.38 -4.39
C TYR A 223 -3.40 13.68 -4.75
N PRO A 224 -4.32 14.17 -3.88
CA PRO A 224 -5.02 15.42 -4.16
C PRO A 224 -4.07 16.61 -4.21
N SER A 225 -4.48 17.62 -4.96
CA SER A 225 -3.75 18.88 -5.11
C SER A 225 -3.55 19.63 -3.78
N LYS A 226 -4.41 19.35 -2.79
CA LYS A 226 -4.31 19.82 -1.41
C LYS A 226 -4.86 18.76 -0.47
N MET A 227 -4.16 18.52 0.65
CA MET A 227 -4.60 17.54 1.65
C MET A 227 -5.68 18.09 2.58
N ASN A 228 -5.57 19.30 3.11
CA ASN A 228 -6.52 19.78 4.13
C ASN A 228 -7.02 21.22 3.88
N PRO A 229 -8.30 21.42 3.50
CA PRO A 229 -9.24 20.40 3.06
C PRO A 229 -8.87 19.86 1.67
N VAL A 230 -9.25 18.61 1.39
CA VAL A 230 -9.24 18.06 0.02
C VAL A 230 -10.25 18.81 -0.83
N PRO A 231 -9.89 19.30 -2.03
CA PRO A 231 -10.84 19.92 -2.94
C PRO A 231 -11.99 18.99 -3.32
N ASN A 232 -13.21 19.52 -3.42
CA ASN A 232 -14.38 18.70 -3.75
C ASN A 232 -14.24 17.97 -5.10
N ASN A 233 -13.59 18.59 -6.09
CA ASN A 233 -13.35 17.94 -7.38
C ASN A 233 -12.44 16.72 -7.24
N ASP A 234 -11.34 16.86 -6.51
CA ASP A 234 -10.41 15.77 -6.22
C ASP A 234 -11.15 14.65 -5.45
N LYS A 235 -11.87 15.01 -4.38
CA LYS A 235 -12.66 14.06 -3.59
C LYS A 235 -13.68 13.32 -4.45
N ASN A 236 -14.46 14.03 -5.27
CA ASN A 236 -15.47 13.42 -6.14
C ASN A 236 -14.84 12.47 -7.17
N ASN A 237 -13.71 12.88 -7.78
CA ASN A 237 -13.02 12.05 -8.76
C ASN A 237 -12.43 10.78 -8.11
N TYR A 238 -11.73 10.94 -7.00
CA TYR A 238 -10.95 9.86 -6.39
C TYR A 238 -11.78 8.89 -5.55
N CYS A 239 -12.88 9.36 -4.95
CA CYS A 239 -13.73 8.54 -4.08
C CYS A 239 -15.03 8.08 -4.73
N SER A 240 -15.47 8.72 -5.81
CA SER A 240 -16.75 8.42 -6.46
C SER A 240 -16.65 8.39 -7.98
N GLY A 241 -15.44 8.50 -8.53
CA GLY A 241 -15.18 8.40 -9.97
C GLY A 241 -15.41 6.99 -10.50
N ALA A 242 -15.47 6.89 -11.82
CA ALA A 242 -15.72 5.63 -12.51
C ALA A 242 -14.67 4.56 -12.14
N GLY A 243 -15.13 3.36 -11.77
CA GLY A 243 -14.25 2.23 -11.43
C GLY A 243 -13.71 2.22 -10.00
N THR A 244 -13.96 3.25 -9.18
CA THR A 244 -13.48 3.31 -7.78
C THR A 244 -14.33 2.48 -6.80
N SER A 245 -15.51 2.02 -7.24
CA SER A 245 -16.47 1.31 -6.38
C SER A 245 -15.91 0.00 -5.81
N GLY A 246 -15.82 -0.05 -4.48
CA GLY A 246 -15.30 -1.20 -3.72
C GLY A 246 -13.77 -1.30 -3.68
N MET A 247 -13.05 -0.28 -4.16
CA MET A 247 -11.64 -0.11 -3.84
C MET A 247 -11.46 0.35 -2.39
N SER A 248 -10.28 0.08 -1.85
CA SER A 248 -9.85 0.55 -0.54
C SER A 248 -9.12 1.88 -0.72
N THR A 249 -9.87 2.99 -0.83
CA THR A 249 -9.29 4.29 -1.20
C THR A 249 -8.74 5.06 0.01
N VAL A 250 -7.51 5.57 -0.12
CA VAL A 250 -6.90 6.58 0.75
C VAL A 250 -6.43 7.77 -0.07
N LEU A 251 -6.61 8.97 0.48
CA LEU A 251 -6.03 10.19 -0.04
C LEU A 251 -4.78 10.51 0.78
N LYS A 252 -3.64 10.67 0.11
CA LYS A 252 -2.33 10.81 0.73
C LYS A 252 -1.58 12.01 0.15
N ASN A 253 -0.58 12.51 0.88
CA ASN A 253 0.47 13.31 0.27
C ASN A 253 1.49 12.39 -0.42
N ILE A 254 2.27 12.94 -1.35
CA ILE A 254 3.27 12.18 -2.12
C ILE A 254 4.41 11.62 -1.25
N SER A 255 4.63 12.20 -0.07
CA SER A 255 5.61 11.69 0.90
C SER A 255 5.12 10.44 1.64
N LEU A 256 3.84 10.08 1.54
CA LEU A 256 3.27 8.90 2.22
C LEU A 256 3.64 8.89 3.72
N ASP A 257 3.43 10.02 4.39
CA ASP A 257 3.65 10.18 5.84
C ASP A 257 2.44 9.66 6.65
N GLY A 258 2.36 10.01 7.94
CA GLY A 258 1.27 9.58 8.83
C GLY A 258 -0.12 10.10 8.45
N LEU A 259 -0.22 11.19 7.70
CA LEU A 259 -1.49 11.81 7.34
C LEU A 259 -2.24 10.98 6.30
N VAL A 260 -3.50 10.65 6.57
CA VAL A 260 -4.41 9.98 5.65
C VAL A 260 -5.81 10.62 5.73
N ILE A 261 -6.46 10.74 4.59
CA ILE A 261 -7.86 11.14 4.50
C ILE A 261 -8.63 10.07 3.75
N TYR A 262 -9.78 9.67 4.29
CA TYR A 262 -10.65 8.67 3.72
C TYR A 262 -11.82 9.31 2.97
N CYS A 263 -12.49 8.50 2.14
CA CYS A 263 -13.59 8.98 1.30
C CYS A 263 -14.83 9.46 2.06
N ASP A 264 -15.04 8.95 3.28
CA ASP A 264 -16.06 9.47 4.21
C ASP A 264 -15.71 10.87 4.76
N GLY A 265 -14.51 11.38 4.50
CA GLY A 265 -14.00 12.65 5.00
C GLY A 265 -13.30 12.55 6.35
N SER A 266 -13.21 11.37 6.95
CA SER A 266 -12.39 11.16 8.15
C SER A 266 -10.92 11.39 7.82
N GLN A 267 -10.23 12.09 8.72
CA GLN A 267 -8.81 12.42 8.62
C GLN A 267 -8.11 11.84 9.84
N VAL A 268 -6.98 11.19 9.60
CA VAL A 268 -6.14 10.65 10.66
C VAL A 268 -4.69 11.03 10.40
N ASP A 269 -4.02 11.52 11.43
CA ASP A 269 -2.57 11.70 11.43
C ASP A 269 -1.98 10.63 12.35
N THR A 270 -1.46 9.55 11.75
CA THR A 270 -0.84 8.45 12.49
C THR A 270 0.51 8.92 13.03
N PRO A 271 0.72 8.92 14.37
CA PRO A 271 2.01 9.30 14.94
C PRO A 271 3.13 8.40 14.42
N THR A 272 4.26 8.99 14.02
CA THR A 272 5.45 8.27 13.55
C THR A 272 6.69 8.66 14.36
N ARG A 273 7.63 7.72 14.49
CA ARG A 273 8.96 7.89 15.09
C ARG A 273 10.02 7.81 14.01
N GLY A 274 10.97 8.75 14.07
CA GLY A 274 12.19 8.74 13.26
C GLY A 274 11.94 8.88 11.76
N ASN A 275 12.92 9.46 11.09
CA ASN A 275 13.05 9.34 9.64
C ASN A 275 14.21 8.38 9.45
N GLY A 276 13.94 7.09 9.21
CA GLY A 276 14.98 6.20 8.65
C GLY A 276 15.47 6.77 7.31
N PRO A 277 16.51 6.20 6.67
CA PRO A 277 16.87 6.60 5.32
C PRO A 277 15.64 6.41 4.42
N SER A 278 14.94 7.51 4.19
CA SER A 278 13.65 7.56 3.53
C SER A 278 13.87 7.92 2.07
N ARG A 279 12.93 7.48 1.22
CA ARG A 279 12.94 7.83 -0.19
C ARG A 279 13.04 9.36 -0.33
N PRO A 280 14.11 9.90 -0.93
CA PRO A 280 14.25 11.33 -1.15
C PRO A 280 13.04 11.88 -1.91
N PRO A 281 12.58 13.11 -1.67
CA PRO A 281 11.40 13.64 -2.34
C PRO A 281 11.51 13.56 -3.86
N LYS A 282 10.39 13.25 -4.53
CA LYS A 282 10.31 13.30 -5.99
C LYS A 282 10.72 14.68 -6.49
N SER A 283 11.64 14.75 -7.44
CA SER A 283 12.05 15.99 -8.08
C SER A 283 10.86 16.67 -8.77
N THR A 284 10.67 17.95 -8.48
CA THR A 284 9.64 18.80 -9.13
C THR A 284 10.10 19.38 -10.47
N SER A 285 11.24 18.93 -11.01
CA SER A 285 11.70 19.35 -12.34
C SER A 285 10.74 18.85 -13.42
N LYS A 286 10.05 19.80 -14.06
CA LYS A 286 9.13 19.62 -15.20
C LYS A 286 9.70 18.63 -16.23
N PRO A 287 9.00 17.52 -16.57
CA PRO A 287 9.41 16.69 -17.69
C PRO A 287 9.47 17.53 -18.95
N GLY A 288 10.60 17.46 -19.66
CA GLY A 288 10.72 18.05 -20.99
C GLY A 288 9.57 17.56 -21.88
N THR A 289 8.98 18.48 -22.63
CA THR A 289 7.82 18.30 -23.49
C THR A 289 7.95 17.03 -24.34
N ARG A 290 7.30 15.93 -23.93
CA ARG A 290 7.25 14.71 -24.74
C ARG A 290 6.12 14.87 -25.74
N SER A 291 6.47 15.14 -27.00
CA SER A 291 5.56 15.12 -28.13
C SER A 291 4.90 13.74 -28.22
N SER A 292 3.61 13.66 -27.90
CA SER A 292 2.80 12.47 -28.12
C SER A 292 2.58 12.29 -29.62
N THR A 293 3.47 11.55 -30.29
CA THR A 293 3.18 11.06 -31.64
C THR A 293 2.20 9.90 -31.52
N THR A 294 0.92 10.20 -31.63
CA THR A 294 -0.16 9.22 -31.77
C THR A 294 0.09 8.42 -33.04
N ARG A 295 0.66 7.21 -32.93
CA ARG A 295 0.59 6.22 -34.02
C ARG A 295 -0.83 5.68 -34.06
N ARG A 296 -1.63 6.19 -35.01
CA ARG A 296 -2.87 5.53 -35.45
C ARG A 296 -2.52 4.17 -36.04
N PHE A 297 -3.02 3.10 -35.44
CA PHE A 297 -3.16 1.82 -36.12
C PHE A 297 -4.31 1.90 -37.14
N PRO A 298 -4.14 1.46 -38.40
CA PRO A 298 -5.23 1.42 -39.36
C PRO A 298 -6.17 0.25 -39.04
N SER A 299 -7.45 0.55 -38.91
CA SER A 299 -8.55 -0.43 -38.89
C SER A 299 -8.70 -1.08 -40.27
N SER A 300 -8.51 -2.40 -40.36
CA SER A 300 -8.86 -3.16 -41.57
C SER A 300 -10.36 -3.42 -41.61
N SER A 301 -11.08 -2.67 -42.45
CA SER A 301 -12.45 -2.96 -42.87
C SER A 301 -12.47 -4.14 -43.84
N SER A 302 -13.08 -5.27 -43.47
CA SER A 302 -13.35 -6.36 -44.42
C SER A 302 -14.68 -6.10 -45.12
N SER A 303 -14.60 -5.66 -46.38
CA SER A 303 -15.73 -5.60 -47.29
C SER A 303 -15.89 -6.95 -47.99
N HIS A 304 -17.07 -7.56 -47.86
CA HIS A 304 -17.45 -8.72 -48.66
C HIS A 304 -17.51 -8.36 -50.15
N ARG A 305 -16.86 -9.16 -50.99
CA ARG A 305 -17.26 -9.33 -52.39
C ARG A 305 -16.91 -10.73 -52.90
N THR A 306 -17.93 -11.38 -53.40
CA THR A 306 -18.00 -12.69 -54.06
C THR A 306 -17.38 -12.67 -55.46
N SER A 307 -16.66 -13.74 -55.86
CA SER A 307 -17.00 -14.59 -57.02
C SER A 307 -15.88 -15.59 -57.42
N SER A 308 -16.25 -16.88 -57.42
CA SER A 308 -16.03 -17.90 -58.48
C SER A 308 -14.63 -18.17 -59.07
N SER A 309 -14.09 -19.38 -58.87
CA SER A 309 -14.17 -20.50 -59.85
C SER A 309 -13.23 -21.68 -59.53
N ARG A 310 -13.78 -22.92 -59.67
CA ARG A 310 -13.27 -24.22 -60.21
C ARG A 310 -11.77 -24.54 -60.08
N SER A 311 -11.28 -25.78 -59.92
CA SER A 311 -11.77 -27.15 -59.72
C SER A 311 -10.50 -28.01 -59.62
N ALA A 312 -10.45 -29.04 -58.77
CA ALA A 312 -9.84 -30.34 -59.09
C ALA A 312 -10.15 -31.36 -57.98
N VAL A 313 -10.77 -32.45 -58.41
CA VAL A 313 -11.19 -33.63 -57.63
C VAL A 313 -10.23 -34.77 -57.94
N THR A 314 -9.89 -35.58 -56.93
CA THR A 314 -9.58 -37.01 -57.08
C THR A 314 -9.75 -37.60 -55.67
N SER A 315 -10.88 -38.24 -55.35
CA SER A 315 -11.41 -39.56 -55.70
C SER A 315 -11.24 -40.52 -54.53
N SER A 316 -12.38 -40.97 -54.02
CA SER A 316 -12.60 -41.71 -52.78
C SER A 316 -12.38 -43.21 -52.93
N THR A 317 -12.23 -43.91 -51.81
CA THR A 317 -12.79 -45.26 -51.66
C THR A 317 -13.39 -45.39 -50.26
N MET A 318 -14.68 -45.73 -50.22
CA MET A 318 -15.50 -45.94 -49.02
C MET A 318 -15.33 -47.36 -48.49
N ILE A 319 -15.36 -47.52 -47.16
CA ILE A 319 -15.87 -48.73 -46.50
C ILE A 319 -16.81 -48.30 -45.37
N THR A 320 -17.97 -48.95 -45.34
CA THR A 320 -19.15 -48.72 -44.50
C THR A 320 -19.06 -49.50 -43.17
N ILE A 321 -19.37 -48.79 -42.06
CA ILE A 321 -19.95 -49.09 -40.71
C ILE A 321 -20.16 -50.58 -40.28
N PRO A 322 -20.02 -50.94 -38.97
CA PRO A 322 -21.10 -50.66 -37.99
C PRO A 322 -20.64 -50.16 -36.60
N SER A 323 -21.57 -49.45 -35.97
CA SER A 323 -21.56 -48.92 -34.61
C SER A 323 -21.31 -49.98 -33.54
N THR A 324 -20.47 -49.64 -32.55
CA THR A 324 -20.47 -50.28 -31.23
C THR A 324 -20.54 -49.20 -30.16
N THR A 325 -21.65 -49.23 -29.44
CA THR A 325 -21.89 -48.57 -28.16
C THR A 325 -20.84 -48.98 -27.14
N THR A 326 -20.26 -48.02 -26.42
CA THR A 326 -19.51 -48.29 -25.20
C THR A 326 -20.08 -47.44 -24.08
N GLU A 327 -20.55 -48.14 -23.06
CA GLU A 327 -21.10 -47.62 -21.82
C GLU A 327 -20.09 -46.76 -21.05
N GLU A 328 -20.64 -45.72 -20.43
CA GLU A 328 -20.04 -44.87 -19.42
C GLU A 328 -20.16 -45.55 -18.04
N PRO A 329 -19.12 -45.56 -17.17
CA PRO A 329 -19.21 -46.15 -15.84
C PRO A 329 -19.89 -45.19 -14.84
N PRO A 330 -20.53 -45.74 -13.78
CA PRO A 330 -21.62 -45.07 -13.09
C PRO A 330 -21.20 -44.04 -12.04
N SER A 331 -22.04 -43.01 -11.96
CA SER A 331 -22.13 -42.04 -10.88
C SER A 331 -22.48 -42.69 -9.54
N SER A 332 -21.79 -42.25 -8.49
CA SER A 332 -22.04 -42.67 -7.10
C SER A 332 -23.32 -42.03 -6.54
N PRO A 333 -24.05 -42.73 -5.63
CA PRO A 333 -25.37 -42.32 -5.17
C PRO A 333 -25.35 -41.17 -4.14
N PRO A 334 -26.46 -40.40 -4.01
CA PRO A 334 -26.58 -39.33 -3.04
C PRO A 334 -26.81 -39.89 -1.63
N SER A 335 -26.02 -39.41 -0.67
CA SER A 335 -26.23 -39.67 0.75
C SER A 335 -27.32 -38.74 1.30
N SER A 336 -28.30 -39.37 1.94
CA SER A 336 -29.46 -38.80 2.61
C SER A 336 -29.09 -38.07 3.91
N SER A 337 -29.64 -36.87 4.08
CA SER A 337 -29.68 -36.10 5.32
C SER A 337 -30.41 -36.83 6.47
N PRO A 338 -30.05 -36.50 7.73
CA PRO A 338 -31.04 -36.28 8.76
C PRO A 338 -31.12 -34.80 9.11
N SER A 339 -32.36 -34.32 9.15
CA SER A 339 -32.80 -33.02 9.61
C SER A 339 -32.53 -32.88 11.11
N GLU A 340 -31.87 -31.81 11.54
CA GLU A 340 -31.97 -31.32 12.91
C GLU A 340 -32.59 -29.92 12.89
N GLU A 341 -33.71 -29.81 13.60
CA GLU A 341 -34.52 -28.61 13.80
C GLU A 341 -33.76 -27.53 14.57
N SER A 342 -33.91 -26.29 14.11
CA SER A 342 -33.71 -25.09 14.90
C SER A 342 -34.97 -24.84 15.75
N PRO A 343 -34.88 -24.59 17.07
CA PRO A 343 -36.00 -24.00 17.80
C PRO A 343 -35.71 -22.53 18.13
N THR A 344 -36.57 -21.62 17.68
CA THR A 344 -36.73 -20.28 18.24
C THR A 344 -38.16 -19.81 17.93
N PRO A 345 -38.80 -18.94 18.73
CA PRO A 345 -38.98 -18.94 20.18
C PRO A 345 -40.49 -19.05 20.53
N THR A 346 -40.83 -19.44 21.76
CA THR A 346 -42.19 -19.23 22.30
C THR A 346 -42.18 -18.25 23.47
N PRO A 347 -43.25 -17.45 23.62
CA PRO A 347 -43.27 -16.24 24.43
C PRO A 347 -43.54 -16.56 25.89
N ILE A 348 -42.81 -15.91 26.81
CA ILE A 348 -43.18 -15.89 28.22
C ILE A 348 -43.51 -14.45 28.63
N THR A 349 -44.79 -14.35 28.95
CA THR A 349 -45.60 -13.35 29.60
C THR A 349 -44.90 -12.53 30.69
N THR A 350 -45.09 -11.22 30.59
CA THR A 350 -44.99 -10.21 31.65
C THR A 350 -45.80 -10.62 32.90
N PRO A 351 -45.37 -10.17 34.08
CA PRO A 351 -46.31 -9.46 34.95
C PRO A 351 -45.85 -8.02 35.22
N SER A 352 -46.81 -7.11 35.05
CA SER A 352 -46.72 -5.71 35.43
C SER A 352 -46.73 -5.49 36.95
N SER A 353 -46.11 -4.37 37.31
CA SER A 353 -46.44 -3.44 38.41
C SER A 353 -46.26 -3.91 39.84
N THR A 354 -45.40 -3.20 40.59
CA THR A 354 -45.89 -2.32 41.66
C THR A 354 -44.90 -1.16 41.88
N SER A 355 -45.47 0.04 41.85
CA SER A 355 -44.92 1.33 42.21
C SER A 355 -44.61 1.44 43.70
N THR A 356 -43.49 2.06 44.09
CA THR A 356 -43.45 2.87 45.32
C THR A 356 -42.48 4.03 45.19
N SER A 357 -43.05 5.21 45.32
CA SER A 357 -42.45 6.52 45.48
C SER A 357 -41.94 6.75 46.90
N THR A 358 -40.77 7.38 47.03
CA THR A 358 -40.37 8.37 48.05
C THR A 358 -38.88 8.68 47.79
N THR A 359 -38.26 9.83 48.05
CA THR A 359 -38.58 11.24 48.30
C THR A 359 -37.19 11.92 48.30
N SER A 360 -37.12 13.15 47.81
CA SER A 360 -35.94 13.99 47.72
C SER A 360 -35.19 14.19 49.05
N SER A 361 -33.87 14.36 48.98
CA SER A 361 -33.15 15.28 49.87
C SER A 361 -31.98 15.94 49.13
N SER A 362 -32.13 17.26 48.97
CA SER A 362 -31.08 18.17 48.54
C SER A 362 -30.17 18.51 49.71
N THR A 363 -28.87 18.61 49.47
CA THR A 363 -28.03 19.50 50.30
C THR A 363 -27.02 20.23 49.42
N GLN A 364 -27.20 21.54 49.35
CA GLN A 364 -26.24 22.52 48.83
C GLN A 364 -25.04 22.65 49.77
N ARG A 365 -23.84 22.81 49.22
CA ARG A 365 -22.81 23.74 49.76
C ARG A 365 -21.78 24.03 48.66
N SER A 366 -21.92 25.19 48.02
CA SER A 366 -21.22 26.45 48.31
C SER A 366 -19.76 26.45 47.86
N SER A 367 -19.57 27.17 46.77
CA SER A 367 -18.33 27.66 46.19
C SER A 367 -17.71 28.77 47.04
N THR A 368 -16.38 28.80 47.09
CA THR A 368 -15.58 29.99 47.44
C THR A 368 -14.38 30.05 46.49
N PRO A 369 -14.11 31.19 45.83
CA PRO A 369 -13.07 31.31 44.81
C PRO A 369 -11.76 31.87 45.38
N ARG A 370 -10.62 31.42 44.85
CA ARG A 370 -9.31 32.08 45.01
C ARG A 370 -8.35 31.62 43.92
N PRO A 371 -7.31 32.40 43.59
CA PRO A 371 -7.34 33.48 42.62
C PRO A 371 -6.60 33.11 41.32
N SER A 372 -7.00 33.77 40.23
CA SER A 372 -6.33 33.73 38.93
C SER A 372 -4.91 34.27 39.03
N SER A 373 -3.90 33.45 38.75
CA SER A 373 -2.55 33.90 38.43
C SER A 373 -2.37 33.89 36.90
N SER A 374 -2.54 35.05 36.29
CA SER A 374 -2.12 35.33 34.93
C SER A 374 -0.59 35.34 34.87
N ARG A 375 0.00 34.30 34.29
CA ARG A 375 1.42 34.32 33.94
C ARG A 375 1.55 34.63 32.45
N THR A 376 1.66 35.93 32.16
CA THR A 376 2.15 36.45 30.89
C THR A 376 3.58 35.96 30.69
N SER A 377 3.79 34.98 29.82
CA SER A 377 5.14 34.63 29.38
C SER A 377 5.56 35.61 28.29
N SER A 378 6.18 36.71 28.72
CA SER A 378 6.91 37.62 27.85
C SER A 378 7.97 36.83 27.06
N GLN A 379 7.87 36.84 25.73
CA GLN A 379 8.97 36.46 24.86
C GLN A 379 10.16 37.37 25.15
N ARG A 380 11.22 36.81 25.73
CA ARG A 380 12.54 37.44 25.75
C ARG A 380 13.32 36.85 24.57
N PRO A 381 13.98 37.68 23.74
CA PRO A 381 14.67 37.22 22.55
C PRO A 381 15.82 36.28 22.95
N VAL A 382 15.80 35.06 22.40
CA VAL A 382 16.92 34.14 22.55
C VAL A 382 18.02 34.58 21.60
N SER A 383 19.12 34.97 22.23
CA SER A 383 20.40 35.38 21.68
C SER A 383 20.95 34.43 20.62
N THR A 384 21.32 35.00 19.48
CA THR A 384 22.17 34.43 18.43
C THR A 384 23.54 34.03 19.00
N PRO A 385 23.99 32.78 18.82
CA PRO A 385 25.42 32.46 18.85
C PRO A 385 26.07 32.95 17.56
N ALA A 386 27.26 33.52 17.70
CA ALA A 386 28.03 34.14 16.66
C ALA A 386 28.44 33.18 15.51
N ASN A 387 28.48 33.81 14.34
CA ASN A 387 29.05 33.43 13.06
C ASN A 387 30.40 32.68 13.14
N PRO A 388 30.61 31.57 12.39
CA PRO A 388 31.89 31.30 11.77
C PRO A 388 31.92 31.99 10.39
N GLY A 389 32.90 32.88 10.24
CA GLY A 389 33.29 33.66 9.08
C GLY A 389 32.78 33.29 7.68
N GLY A 390 32.23 34.33 7.03
CA GLY A 390 32.49 34.76 5.66
C GLY A 390 32.84 33.73 4.59
N GLY A 391 31.87 33.46 3.71
CA GLY A 391 32.12 32.98 2.35
C GLY A 391 31.19 31.86 1.90
N CYS A 392 30.59 31.12 2.83
CA CYS A 392 29.82 29.95 2.46
C CYS A 392 28.40 30.34 2.02
N LYS A 393 28.02 29.88 0.83
CA LYS A 393 26.70 30.08 0.23
C LYS A 393 26.08 28.73 -0.08
N GLN A 394 24.77 28.65 0.08
CA GLN A 394 23.97 27.48 -0.27
C GLN A 394 23.54 27.56 -1.72
N LYS A 395 23.65 26.46 -2.46
CA LYS A 395 23.21 26.41 -3.85
C LYS A 395 21.70 26.46 -3.92
N HIS A 396 21.17 26.64 -5.12
CA HIS A 396 19.75 26.45 -5.38
C HIS A 396 19.30 25.11 -4.79
N TRP A 397 18.21 25.11 -4.02
CA TRP A 397 17.62 23.96 -3.34
C TRP A 397 18.33 23.44 -2.08
N ASP A 398 19.47 24.00 -1.69
CA ASP A 398 20.12 23.63 -0.44
C ASP A 398 19.42 24.28 0.77
N GLN A 399 19.53 23.63 1.93
CA GLN A 399 18.99 24.15 3.19
C GLN A 399 19.77 25.40 3.61
N CYS A 400 19.05 26.50 3.85
CA CYS A 400 19.62 27.77 4.27
C CYS A 400 19.12 28.21 5.65
N GLY A 401 18.32 27.39 6.33
CA GLY A 401 17.80 27.69 7.65
C GLY A 401 16.86 26.62 8.16
N GLY A 402 16.38 26.82 9.37
CA GLY A 402 15.56 25.85 10.08
C GLY A 402 16.00 25.70 11.53
N GLN A 403 15.12 25.14 12.35
CA GLN A 403 15.45 24.79 13.72
C GLN A 403 16.64 23.83 13.72
N ASP A 404 17.63 24.12 14.58
CA ASP A 404 18.88 23.39 14.73
C ASP A 404 19.84 23.39 13.52
N TRP A 405 19.56 24.18 12.47
CA TRP A 405 20.47 24.33 11.33
C TRP A 405 21.80 24.99 11.73
N LYS A 406 22.93 24.37 11.34
CA LYS A 406 24.29 24.86 11.59
C LYS A 406 25.07 25.24 10.32
N GLY A 407 24.48 25.02 9.14
CA GLY A 407 25.11 25.34 7.86
C GLY A 407 24.91 26.80 7.45
N CYS A 408 25.31 27.11 6.21
CA CYS A 408 25.24 28.47 5.67
C CYS A 408 23.79 28.94 5.55
N THR A 409 23.57 30.24 5.78
CA THR A 409 22.24 30.86 5.75
C THR A 409 22.03 31.78 4.56
N VAL A 410 23.09 32.03 3.78
CA VAL A 410 23.08 32.88 2.59
C VAL A 410 23.01 31.99 1.36
N CYS A 411 22.12 32.32 0.42
CA CYS A 411 21.99 31.63 -0.84
C CYS A 411 22.91 32.20 -1.92
N GLU A 412 23.33 31.37 -2.87
CA GLU A 412 23.94 31.84 -4.10
C GLU A 412 22.93 32.71 -4.88
N SER A 413 23.41 33.79 -5.50
CA SER A 413 22.57 34.62 -6.37
C SER A 413 22.14 33.80 -7.59
N PRO A 414 20.86 33.84 -8.03
CA PRO A 414 19.81 34.80 -7.67
C PRO A 414 18.87 34.37 -6.54
N TYR A 415 19.17 33.30 -5.82
CA TYR A 415 18.23 32.65 -4.90
C TYR A 415 18.13 33.35 -3.56
N GLN A 416 16.98 33.20 -2.90
CA GLN A 416 16.72 33.72 -1.57
C GLN A 416 16.35 32.60 -0.61
N CYS A 417 16.76 32.73 0.63
CA CYS A 417 16.41 31.76 1.67
C CYS A 417 14.94 31.90 2.02
N LYS A 418 14.10 30.97 1.58
CA LYS A 418 12.64 30.98 1.79
C LYS A 418 12.23 29.86 2.72
N GLY A 419 11.30 30.16 3.62
CA GLY A 419 10.70 29.18 4.51
C GLY A 419 9.83 28.20 3.72
N VAL A 420 10.23 26.94 3.69
CA VAL A 420 9.42 25.87 3.08
C VAL A 420 8.53 25.23 4.16
N SER A 421 9.05 25.06 5.37
CA SER A 421 8.27 24.68 6.56
C SER A 421 8.79 25.37 7.83
N PRO A 422 8.53 26.69 8.01
CA PRO A 422 8.94 27.41 9.22
C PRO A 422 8.30 26.86 10.51
N PRO A 423 9.02 26.83 11.65
CA PRO A 423 10.40 27.28 11.85
C PRO A 423 11.47 26.22 11.48
N TYR A 424 11.08 25.02 11.05
CA TYR A 424 11.94 23.84 10.97
C TYR A 424 12.82 23.78 9.72
N TYR A 425 12.38 24.34 8.58
CA TYR A 425 13.10 24.19 7.31
C TYR A 425 12.96 25.41 6.37
N TYR A 426 14.10 25.90 5.88
CA TYR A 426 14.23 26.97 4.91
C TYR A 426 15.20 26.54 3.81
N GLN A 427 14.90 26.92 2.57
CA GLN A 427 15.59 26.48 1.36
C GLN A 427 15.92 27.67 0.44
N CYS A 428 17.03 27.60 -0.28
CA CYS A 428 17.35 28.58 -1.33
C CYS A 428 16.47 28.39 -2.56
N LEU A 429 15.66 29.41 -2.90
CA LEU A 429 14.64 29.42 -3.97
C LEU A 429 14.67 30.69 -4.83
#